data_AF-A0A2V5WX77-F1
#
_entry.id   AF-A0A2V5WX77-F1
#
_cell.length_a   1.000
_cell.length_b   1.000
_cell.length_c   1.000
_cell.angle_alpha   90.00
_cell.angle_beta   90.00
_cell.angle_gamma   90.00
#
_symmetry.space_group_name_H-M   'P 1'
#
loop_
_entity.id
_entity.type
_entity.pdbx_description
1 polymer ?
#
loop_
_entity_poly.entity_id
_entity_poly.type
_entity_poly.pdbx_seq_one_letter_code
_entity_poly.pdbx_strand_id
1 'polypeptide(L)'
;MKKPSVFIIFLTVFVDLIGFGIVLPLLPIFAREFNANGLTIGLLMASYSAMQFFFAPVWGKFSDRVGRRPVLLMSTAAAAVSYAVFAVGSGMPGSAGLAVLFFSRIVAGICGANITVAQAYIADITPPEERSKKMGLIGMAFGLGFIFGPVLSGVGMHFFGMTGPGWIAASFCAANFLFALTRLPESWKPTSELATQRPRLTQWIHTLSLPKIGLLVGIFFLATFCFTCFETTLGLLVSQNFHLVIQQVNGFPVYDEKIVYLYAYCGIVGALVQGGDLARGNQRRGREREREREQPQVGGRLDVVLREPPPDRVSRIGRGRGELPDPLEQAEVGPRARAAWRASSARYSQPRCLTKIPPCHI
;
A
#
# COMPACT_ATOMS: atom_id res chain seq x y z
N MET A 1 26.66 -4.70 -10.18
CA MET A 1 25.42 -5.15 -9.50
C MET A 1 24.23 -4.43 -10.13
N LYS A 2 23.17 -5.14 -10.54
CA LYS A 2 21.96 -4.51 -11.12
C LYS A 2 21.25 -3.70 -10.03
N LYS A 3 20.88 -2.45 -10.30
CA LYS A 3 20.15 -1.61 -9.33
C LYS A 3 18.75 -2.21 -9.08
N PRO A 4 18.30 -2.34 -7.81
CA PRO A 4 16.95 -2.77 -7.51
C PRO A 4 15.95 -1.78 -8.11
N SER A 5 15.05 -2.30 -8.95
CA SER A 5 14.06 -1.49 -9.66
C SER A 5 12.68 -1.83 -9.15
N VAL A 6 12.02 -0.83 -8.57
CA VAL A 6 10.61 -0.89 -8.15
C VAL A 6 9.70 -1.29 -9.31
N PHE A 7 10.09 -0.97 -10.55
CA PHE A 7 9.32 -1.35 -11.75
C PHE A 7 9.19 -2.86 -11.93
N ILE A 8 10.23 -3.63 -11.57
CA ILE A 8 10.17 -5.10 -11.70
C ILE A 8 9.15 -5.67 -10.70
N ILE A 9 9.14 -5.16 -9.47
CA ILE A 9 8.16 -5.56 -8.45
C ILE A 9 6.75 -5.17 -8.88
N PHE A 10 6.58 -3.95 -9.39
CA PHE A 10 5.33 -3.48 -9.96
C PHE A 10 4.83 -4.43 -11.06
N LEU A 11 5.69 -4.81 -12.01
CA LEU A 11 5.33 -5.71 -13.10
C LEU A 11 4.91 -7.08 -12.58
N THR A 12 5.64 -7.62 -11.59
CA THR A 12 5.28 -8.90 -10.97
C THR A 12 3.89 -8.86 -10.33
N VAL A 13 3.63 -7.84 -9.51
CA VAL A 13 2.33 -7.70 -8.85
C VAL A 13 1.23 -7.45 -9.88
N PHE A 14 1.50 -6.67 -10.93
CA PHE A 14 0.55 -6.43 -12.01
C PHE A 14 0.16 -7.72 -12.75
N VAL A 15 1.13 -8.57 -13.07
CA VAL A 15 0.87 -9.86 -13.72
C VAL A 15 0.06 -10.79 -12.82
N ASP A 16 0.36 -10.85 -11.52
CA ASP A 16 -0.41 -11.65 -10.57
C ASP A 16 -1.88 -11.20 -10.50
N LEU A 17 -2.11 -9.88 -10.60
CA LEU A 17 -3.44 -9.28 -10.55
C LEU A 17 -4.22 -9.44 -11.87
N ILE A 18 -3.52 -9.47 -13.01
CA ILE A 18 -4.13 -9.93 -14.28
C ILE A 18 -4.64 -11.36 -14.13
N GLY A 19 -3.81 -12.27 -13.61
CA GLY A 19 -4.20 -13.66 -13.41
C GLY A 19 -5.43 -13.80 -12.51
N PHE A 20 -5.51 -13.02 -11.43
CA PHE A 20 -6.69 -12.97 -10.57
C PHE A 20 -7.92 -12.41 -11.32
N GLY A 21 -7.76 -11.27 -12.01
CA GLY A 21 -8.85 -10.60 -12.73
C GLY A 21 -9.39 -11.38 -13.92
N ILE A 22 -8.58 -12.25 -14.53
CA ILE A 22 -8.99 -13.14 -15.63
C ILE A 22 -10.10 -14.11 -15.21
N VAL A 23 -10.12 -14.51 -13.94
CA VAL A 23 -11.07 -15.51 -13.42
C VAL A 23 -12.47 -14.92 -13.18
N LEU A 24 -12.57 -13.62 -12.88
CA LEU A 24 -13.82 -12.94 -12.54
C LEU A 24 -14.95 -13.15 -13.57
N PRO A 25 -14.77 -12.90 -14.88
CA PRO A 25 -15.84 -13.08 -15.86
C PRO A 25 -16.19 -14.55 -16.13
N LEU A 26 -15.38 -15.50 -15.68
CA LEU A 26 -15.61 -16.95 -15.90
C LEU A 26 -16.58 -17.56 -14.89
N LEU A 27 -16.86 -16.86 -13.79
CA LEU A 27 -17.74 -17.34 -12.72
C LEU A 27 -19.12 -17.81 -13.19
N PRO A 28 -19.89 -17.00 -13.95
CA PRO A 28 -21.20 -17.43 -14.42
C PRO A 28 -21.12 -18.58 -15.44
N ILE A 29 -20.03 -18.64 -16.22
CA ILE A 29 -19.80 -19.73 -17.20
C ILE A 29 -19.56 -21.04 -16.44
N PHE A 30 -18.68 -21.04 -15.44
CA PHE A 30 -18.39 -22.24 -14.65
C PHE A 30 -19.60 -22.71 -13.83
N ALA A 31 -20.44 -21.81 -13.31
CA ALA A 31 -21.67 -22.20 -12.64
C ALA A 31 -22.55 -23.09 -13.54
N ARG A 32 -22.59 -22.78 -14.84
CA ARG A 32 -23.41 -23.48 -15.83
C ARG A 32 -22.75 -24.75 -16.35
N GLU A 33 -21.50 -24.66 -16.79
CA GLU A 33 -20.73 -25.77 -17.37
C GLU A 33 -20.52 -26.91 -16.36
N PHE A 34 -20.30 -26.56 -15.09
CA PHE A 34 -20.13 -27.54 -14.03
C PHE A 34 -21.43 -27.88 -13.28
N ASN A 35 -22.57 -27.31 -13.69
CA ASN A 35 -23.85 -27.40 -12.96
C ASN A 35 -23.69 -27.13 -11.45
N ALA A 36 -22.83 -26.17 -11.10
CA ALA A 36 -22.46 -25.86 -9.73
C ALA A 36 -23.41 -24.80 -9.15
N ASN A 37 -23.82 -24.99 -7.90
CA ASN A 37 -24.63 -23.98 -7.22
C ASN A 37 -23.81 -22.70 -6.94
N GLY A 38 -24.50 -21.59 -6.68
CA GLY A 38 -23.83 -20.30 -6.41
C GLY A 38 -22.88 -20.35 -5.20
N LEU A 39 -23.16 -21.21 -4.21
CA LEU A 39 -22.29 -21.39 -3.04
C LEU A 39 -20.96 -22.06 -3.43
N THR A 40 -20.97 -23.06 -4.28
CA THR A 40 -19.76 -23.75 -4.76
C THR A 40 -18.88 -22.81 -5.58
N ILE A 41 -19.47 -21.98 -6.44
CA ILE A 41 -18.75 -20.96 -7.20
C ILE A 41 -18.20 -19.85 -6.28
N GLY A 42 -18.99 -19.44 -5.29
CA GLY A 42 -18.53 -18.52 -4.24
C GLY A 42 -17.36 -19.09 -3.45
N LEU A 43 -17.42 -20.38 -3.06
CA LEU A 43 -16.32 -21.09 -2.41
C LEU A 43 -15.08 -21.21 -3.29
N LEU A 44 -15.25 -21.44 -4.60
CA LEU A 44 -14.15 -21.49 -5.55
C LEU A 44 -13.39 -20.15 -5.57
N MET A 45 -14.10 -19.03 -5.54
CA MET A 45 -13.49 -17.70 -5.43
C MET A 45 -12.86 -17.45 -4.06
N ALA A 46 -13.60 -17.76 -3.00
CA ALA A 46 -13.15 -17.57 -1.63
C ALA A 46 -11.90 -18.39 -1.32
N SER A 47 -11.72 -19.56 -1.96
CA SER A 47 -10.57 -20.44 -1.74
C SER A 47 -9.24 -19.74 -2.00
N TYR A 48 -9.16 -18.92 -3.06
CA TYR A 48 -7.96 -18.14 -3.37
C TYR A 48 -7.66 -17.11 -2.27
N SER A 49 -8.66 -16.29 -1.92
CA SER A 49 -8.49 -15.23 -0.91
C SER A 49 -8.23 -15.80 0.48
N ALA A 50 -8.85 -16.92 0.82
CA ALA A 50 -8.62 -17.64 2.08
C ALA A 50 -7.18 -18.14 2.16
N MET A 51 -6.67 -18.79 1.12
CA MET A 51 -5.29 -19.25 1.08
C MET A 51 -4.31 -18.08 1.10
N GLN A 52 -4.60 -17.01 0.37
CA GLN A 52 -3.80 -15.79 0.41
C GLN A 52 -3.73 -15.20 1.83
N PHE A 53 -4.85 -15.18 2.56
CA PHE A 53 -4.90 -14.71 3.94
C PHE A 53 -4.08 -15.58 4.89
N PHE A 54 -4.24 -16.91 4.85
CA PHE A 54 -3.52 -17.83 5.73
C PHE A 54 -2.02 -17.89 5.44
N PHE A 55 -1.61 -17.78 4.17
CA PHE A 55 -0.21 -17.91 3.77
C PHE A 55 0.54 -16.57 3.66
N ALA A 56 -0.14 -15.42 3.66
CA ALA A 56 0.51 -14.10 3.69
C ALA A 56 1.56 -13.95 4.82
N PRO A 57 1.27 -14.31 6.08
CA PRO A 57 2.28 -14.26 7.15
C PRO A 57 3.41 -15.30 6.98
N VAL A 58 3.11 -16.44 6.36
CA VAL A 58 4.09 -17.52 6.12
C VAL A 58 5.13 -17.05 5.12
N TRP A 59 4.68 -16.50 3.98
CA TRP A 59 5.56 -15.95 2.95
C TRP A 59 6.36 -14.74 3.44
N GLY A 60 5.76 -13.86 4.24
CA GLY A 60 6.46 -12.75 4.88
C GLY A 60 7.67 -13.25 5.68
N LYS A 61 7.44 -14.16 6.64
CA LYS A 61 8.50 -14.74 7.48
C LYS A 61 9.54 -15.52 6.68
N PHE A 62 9.11 -16.25 5.67
CA PHE A 62 10.01 -17.03 4.83
C PHE A 62 10.92 -16.12 4.01
N SER A 63 10.38 -15.02 3.47
CA SER A 63 11.15 -14.02 2.75
C SER A 63 12.08 -13.19 3.64
N ASP A 64 11.75 -13.00 4.91
CA ASP A 64 12.67 -12.37 5.89
C ASP A 64 13.91 -13.25 6.15
N ARG A 65 13.81 -14.57 5.96
CA ARG A 65 14.90 -15.53 6.24
C ARG A 65 15.75 -15.88 5.03
N VAL A 66 15.10 -16.14 3.89
CA VAL A 66 15.76 -16.65 2.67
C VAL A 66 16.11 -15.51 1.72
N GLY A 67 15.56 -14.31 1.94
CA GLY A 67 15.64 -13.19 1.02
C GLY A 67 14.36 -13.03 0.22
N ARG A 68 14.17 -11.84 -0.34
CA ARG A 68 12.94 -11.48 -1.03
C ARG A 68 12.91 -12.04 -2.45
N ARG A 69 14.05 -12.11 -3.13
CA ARG A 69 14.13 -12.54 -4.54
C ARG A 69 13.77 -14.02 -4.73
N PRO A 70 14.32 -15.01 -3.98
CA PRO A 70 13.95 -16.42 -4.12
C PRO A 70 12.46 -16.63 -3.92
N VAL A 71 11.86 -15.94 -2.95
CA VAL A 71 10.44 -16.03 -2.66
C VAL A 71 9.58 -15.53 -3.82
N LEU A 72 9.89 -14.36 -4.38
CA LEU A 72 9.16 -13.82 -5.55
C LEU A 72 9.31 -14.70 -6.79
N LEU A 73 10.47 -15.36 -6.98
CA LEU A 73 10.68 -16.30 -8.08
C LEU A 73 9.89 -17.60 -7.90
N MET A 74 9.89 -18.16 -6.68
CA MET A 74 9.11 -19.37 -6.39
C MET A 74 7.60 -19.11 -6.54
N SER A 75 7.11 -17.96 -6.06
CA SER A 75 5.70 -17.61 -6.16
C SER A 75 5.26 -17.43 -7.61
N THR A 76 6.06 -16.74 -8.44
CA THR A 76 5.73 -16.52 -9.86
C THR A 76 5.83 -17.80 -10.69
N ALA A 77 6.80 -18.68 -10.42
CA ALA A 77 6.88 -19.99 -11.04
C ALA A 77 5.67 -20.86 -10.70
N ALA A 78 5.33 -20.94 -9.41
CA ALA A 78 4.20 -21.73 -8.94
C ALA A 78 2.85 -21.15 -9.42
N ALA A 79 2.74 -19.83 -9.56
CA ALA A 79 1.58 -19.19 -10.18
C ALA A 79 1.44 -19.59 -11.66
N ALA A 80 2.54 -19.62 -12.43
CA ALA A 80 2.50 -20.05 -13.84
C ALA A 80 2.01 -21.49 -13.98
N VAL A 81 2.52 -22.40 -13.15
CA VAL A 81 2.06 -23.80 -13.10
C VAL A 81 0.60 -23.87 -12.69
N SER A 82 0.20 -23.10 -11.67
CA SER A 82 -1.18 -23.08 -11.20
C SER A 82 -2.15 -22.64 -12.30
N TYR A 83 -1.86 -21.57 -13.03
CA TYR A 83 -2.73 -21.12 -14.13
C TYR A 83 -2.73 -22.08 -15.32
N ALA A 84 -1.65 -22.84 -15.55
CA ALA A 84 -1.66 -23.91 -16.53
C ALA A 84 -2.59 -25.05 -16.10
N VAL A 85 -2.55 -25.44 -14.81
CA VAL A 85 -3.49 -26.42 -14.23
C VAL A 85 -4.92 -25.89 -14.29
N PHE A 86 -5.14 -24.59 -14.06
CA PHE A 86 -6.43 -23.94 -14.25
C PHE A 86 -6.93 -24.12 -15.69
N ALA A 87 -6.09 -23.82 -16.69
CA ALA A 87 -6.44 -23.93 -18.10
C ALA A 87 -6.89 -25.35 -18.47
N VAL A 88 -6.17 -26.36 -17.98
CA VAL A 88 -6.52 -27.77 -18.17
C VAL A 88 -7.84 -28.10 -17.46
N GLY A 89 -7.99 -27.69 -16.20
CA GLY A 89 -9.22 -27.92 -15.43
C GLY A 89 -10.46 -27.27 -16.04
N SER A 90 -10.31 -26.10 -16.66
CA SER A 90 -11.40 -25.41 -17.37
C SER A 90 -11.84 -26.15 -18.64
N GLY A 91 -10.99 -27.01 -19.22
CA GLY A 91 -11.36 -27.84 -20.37
C GLY A 91 -11.99 -29.18 -19.99
N MET A 92 -11.94 -29.57 -18.72
CA MET A 92 -12.44 -30.86 -18.26
C MET A 92 -13.91 -30.76 -17.84
N PRO A 93 -14.79 -31.66 -18.30
CA PRO A 93 -16.19 -31.67 -17.88
C PRO A 93 -16.37 -32.29 -16.49
N GLY A 94 -17.45 -31.88 -15.80
CA GLY A 94 -17.93 -32.53 -14.58
C GLY A 94 -17.13 -32.23 -13.31
N SER A 95 -17.41 -33.00 -12.25
CA SER A 95 -16.85 -32.78 -10.90
C SER A 95 -15.32 -32.84 -10.83
N ALA A 96 -14.68 -33.61 -11.73
CA ALA A 96 -13.23 -33.69 -11.82
C ALA A 96 -12.60 -32.36 -12.24
N GLY A 97 -13.15 -31.69 -13.27
CA GLY A 97 -12.67 -30.37 -13.69
C GLY A 97 -12.82 -29.33 -12.59
N LEU A 98 -13.96 -29.34 -11.90
CA LEU A 98 -14.20 -28.46 -10.75
C LEU A 98 -13.18 -28.68 -9.62
N ALA A 99 -12.84 -29.93 -9.31
CA ALA A 99 -11.82 -30.24 -8.31
C ALA A 99 -10.42 -29.73 -8.72
N VAL A 100 -10.06 -29.86 -10.00
CA VAL A 100 -8.81 -29.31 -10.56
C VAL A 100 -8.80 -27.78 -10.48
N LEU A 101 -9.94 -27.13 -10.75
CA LEU A 101 -10.08 -25.68 -10.59
C LEU A 101 -9.89 -25.27 -9.13
N PHE A 102 -10.51 -25.95 -8.17
CA PHE A 102 -10.29 -25.70 -6.73
C PHE A 102 -8.81 -25.85 -6.36
N PHE A 103 -8.18 -26.94 -6.78
CA PHE A 103 -6.76 -27.18 -6.55
C PHE A 103 -5.91 -26.03 -7.10
N SER A 104 -6.15 -25.63 -8.35
CA SER A 104 -5.48 -24.47 -8.93
C SER A 104 -5.75 -23.20 -8.12
N ARG A 105 -6.98 -22.89 -7.72
CA ARG A 105 -7.27 -21.65 -6.98
C ARG A 105 -6.59 -21.62 -5.61
N ILE A 106 -6.50 -22.77 -4.95
CA ILE A 106 -5.77 -22.93 -3.70
C ILE A 106 -4.28 -22.66 -3.91
N VAL A 107 -3.65 -23.31 -4.90
CA VAL A 107 -2.22 -23.11 -5.19
C VAL A 107 -1.95 -21.67 -5.61
N ALA A 108 -2.76 -21.09 -6.50
CA ALA A 108 -2.66 -19.69 -6.90
C ALA A 108 -2.80 -18.74 -5.70
N GLY A 109 -3.70 -19.02 -4.75
CA GLY A 109 -3.88 -18.20 -3.54
C GLY A 109 -2.68 -18.26 -2.60
N ILE A 110 -2.10 -19.45 -2.43
CA ILE A 110 -0.83 -19.62 -1.71
C ILE A 110 0.27 -18.80 -2.40
N CYS A 111 0.35 -18.81 -3.72
CA CYS A 111 1.39 -18.08 -4.45
C CYS A 111 1.15 -16.56 -4.50
N GLY A 112 -0.12 -16.12 -4.55
CA GLY A 112 -0.54 -14.71 -4.57
C GLY A 112 -0.33 -13.99 -3.23
N ALA A 113 -0.06 -14.72 -2.15
CA ALA A 113 0.38 -14.16 -0.87
C ALA A 113 1.74 -13.43 -0.95
N ASN A 114 2.44 -13.49 -2.08
CA ASN A 114 3.70 -12.79 -2.33
C ASN A 114 3.57 -11.25 -2.33
N ILE A 115 2.36 -10.68 -2.40
CA ILE A 115 2.15 -9.23 -2.43
C ILE A 115 2.73 -8.56 -1.17
N THR A 116 2.68 -9.25 -0.02
CA THR A 116 3.29 -8.77 1.23
C THR A 116 4.82 -8.70 1.12
N VAL A 117 5.43 -9.65 0.40
CA VAL A 117 6.87 -9.69 0.12
C VAL A 117 7.27 -8.61 -0.87
N ALA A 118 6.43 -8.33 -1.87
CA ALA A 118 6.60 -7.22 -2.79
C ALA A 118 6.55 -5.85 -2.07
N GLN A 119 5.59 -5.66 -1.15
CA GLN A 119 5.53 -4.48 -0.28
C GLN A 119 6.78 -4.36 0.58
N ALA A 120 7.24 -5.45 1.19
CA ALA A 120 8.48 -5.43 1.98
C ALA A 120 9.70 -5.07 1.12
N TYR A 121 9.83 -5.64 -0.08
CA TYR A 121 10.90 -5.33 -1.03
C TYR A 121 10.94 -3.84 -1.37
N ILE A 122 9.78 -3.24 -1.68
CA ILE A 122 9.71 -1.80 -1.98
C ILE A 122 10.13 -0.98 -0.74
N ALA A 123 9.72 -1.36 0.46
CA ALA A 123 10.10 -0.67 1.70
C ALA A 123 11.61 -0.76 1.98
N ASP A 124 12.24 -1.89 1.65
CA ASP A 124 13.67 -2.14 1.84
C ASP A 124 14.55 -1.25 0.95
N ILE A 125 14.10 -0.97 -0.28
CA ILE A 125 14.88 -0.21 -1.28
C ILE A 125 14.51 1.27 -1.38
N THR A 126 13.42 1.69 -0.74
CA THR A 126 12.86 3.04 -0.87
C THR A 126 13.04 3.85 0.42
N PRO A 127 13.58 5.09 0.33
CA PRO A 127 13.70 5.98 1.49
C PRO A 127 12.31 6.40 2.03
N PRO A 128 12.16 6.67 3.34
CA PRO A 128 10.88 6.90 4.00
C PRO A 128 9.97 7.93 3.33
N GLU A 129 10.56 8.97 2.76
CA GLU A 129 9.86 10.11 2.13
C GLU A 129 9.18 9.69 0.82
N GLU A 130 9.76 8.73 0.10
CA GLU A 130 9.23 8.21 -1.17
C GLU A 130 8.38 6.94 -1.00
N ARG A 131 8.38 6.31 0.18
CA ARG A 131 7.72 5.00 0.41
C ARG A 131 6.26 5.01 0.00
N SER A 132 5.46 5.98 0.45
CA SER A 132 4.03 6.00 0.09
C SER A 132 3.80 6.12 -1.42
N LYS A 133 4.67 6.86 -2.13
CA LYS A 133 4.60 7.00 -3.59
C LYS A 133 4.93 5.68 -4.30
N LYS A 134 6.00 5.00 -3.87
CA LYS A 134 6.37 3.70 -4.45
C LYS A 134 5.38 2.60 -4.10
N MET A 135 4.78 2.63 -2.91
CA MET A 135 3.66 1.75 -2.53
C MET A 135 2.41 2.03 -3.36
N GLY A 136 2.17 3.28 -3.75
CA GLY A 136 1.09 3.64 -4.67
C GLY A 136 1.16 2.92 -6.02
N LEU A 137 2.36 2.53 -6.48
CA LEU A 137 2.52 1.71 -7.69
C LEU A 137 1.88 0.33 -7.55
N ILE A 138 1.90 -0.27 -6.35
CA ILE A 138 1.19 -1.53 -6.09
C ILE A 138 -0.31 -1.32 -6.28
N GLY A 139 -0.85 -0.23 -5.73
CA GLY A 139 -2.26 0.11 -5.93
C GLY A 139 -2.61 0.33 -7.41
N MET A 140 -1.75 1.01 -8.17
CA MET A 140 -1.90 1.16 -9.62
C MET A 140 -1.90 -0.20 -10.34
N ALA A 141 -1.08 -1.16 -9.89
CA ALA A 141 -1.08 -2.52 -10.41
C ALA A 141 -2.43 -3.24 -10.19
N PHE A 142 -3.09 -3.03 -9.04
CA PHE A 142 -4.47 -3.50 -8.82
C PHE A 142 -5.43 -2.88 -9.82
N GLY A 143 -5.43 -1.55 -9.95
CA GLY A 143 -6.29 -0.85 -10.90
C GLY A 143 -6.13 -1.39 -12.33
N LEU A 144 -4.89 -1.49 -12.82
CA LEU A 144 -4.61 -2.00 -14.16
C LEU A 144 -4.93 -3.50 -14.30
N GLY A 145 -4.62 -4.31 -13.29
CA GLY A 145 -4.90 -5.76 -13.30
C GLY A 145 -6.40 -6.04 -13.45
N PHE A 146 -7.24 -5.24 -12.81
CA PHE A 146 -8.70 -5.33 -12.96
C PHE A 146 -9.25 -4.83 -14.30
N ILE A 147 -8.51 -3.98 -15.02
CA ILE A 147 -8.89 -3.57 -16.39
C ILE A 147 -8.48 -4.66 -17.38
N PHE A 148 -7.20 -5.03 -17.36
CA PHE A 148 -6.65 -5.94 -18.35
C PHE A 148 -7.07 -7.38 -18.10
N GLY A 149 -7.33 -7.78 -16.85
CA GLY A 149 -7.74 -9.14 -16.49
C GLY A 149 -8.99 -9.61 -17.25
N PRO A 150 -10.16 -8.97 -17.07
CA PRO A 150 -11.38 -9.37 -17.78
C PRO A 150 -11.26 -9.26 -19.30
N VAL A 151 -10.56 -8.23 -19.81
CA VAL A 151 -10.34 -8.04 -21.26
C VAL A 151 -9.52 -9.21 -21.84
N LEU A 152 -8.40 -9.56 -21.20
CA LEU A 152 -7.57 -10.69 -21.61
C LEU A 152 -8.30 -12.03 -21.47
N SER A 153 -9.19 -12.15 -20.49
CA SER A 153 -10.08 -13.31 -20.35
C SER A 153 -11.03 -13.44 -21.53
N GLY A 154 -11.71 -12.36 -21.93
CA GLY A 154 -12.60 -12.36 -23.09
C GLY A 154 -11.87 -12.67 -24.40
N VAL A 155 -10.68 -12.09 -24.60
CA VAL A 155 -9.81 -12.39 -25.74
C VAL A 155 -9.39 -13.87 -25.74
N GLY A 156 -8.98 -14.42 -24.59
CA GLY A 156 -8.64 -15.82 -24.46
C GLY A 156 -9.80 -16.75 -24.80
N MET A 157 -11.00 -16.40 -24.32
CA MET A 157 -12.22 -17.15 -24.61
C MET A 157 -12.54 -17.16 -26.10
N HIS A 158 -12.37 -16.03 -26.79
CA HIS A 158 -12.64 -15.90 -28.22
C HIS A 158 -11.73 -16.79 -29.09
N PHE A 159 -10.43 -16.84 -28.79
CA PHE A 159 -9.46 -17.58 -29.62
C PHE A 159 -9.27 -19.05 -29.24
N PHE A 160 -9.36 -19.38 -27.95
CA PHE A 160 -8.99 -20.70 -27.42
C PHE A 160 -10.10 -21.35 -26.58
N GLY A 161 -11.30 -20.77 -26.58
CA GLY A 161 -12.44 -21.26 -25.81
C GLY A 161 -12.19 -21.24 -24.30
N MET A 162 -12.82 -22.17 -23.58
CA MET A 162 -12.83 -22.18 -22.10
C MET A 162 -11.46 -22.33 -21.44
N THR A 163 -10.46 -22.86 -22.17
CA THR A 163 -9.09 -23.02 -21.66
C THR A 163 -8.21 -21.79 -21.89
N GLY A 164 -8.59 -20.93 -22.83
CA GLY A 164 -7.82 -19.76 -23.26
C GLY A 164 -7.43 -18.79 -22.16
N PRO A 165 -8.36 -18.34 -21.30
CA PRO A 165 -8.06 -17.46 -20.18
C PRO A 165 -6.92 -18.00 -19.29
N GLY A 166 -6.94 -19.30 -18.98
CA GLY A 166 -5.91 -19.94 -18.17
C GLY A 166 -4.55 -19.98 -18.86
N TRP A 167 -4.50 -20.29 -20.16
CA TRP A 167 -3.25 -20.31 -20.92
C TRP A 167 -2.64 -18.92 -21.09
N ILE A 168 -3.46 -17.88 -21.27
CA ILE A 168 -3.00 -16.49 -21.28
C ILE A 168 -2.39 -16.14 -19.93
N ALA A 169 -3.09 -16.38 -18.82
CA ALA A 169 -2.58 -16.11 -17.48
C ALA A 169 -1.25 -16.85 -17.21
N ALA A 170 -1.19 -18.14 -17.54
CA ALA A 170 0.02 -18.95 -17.40
C ALA A 170 1.20 -18.39 -18.21
N SER A 171 0.94 -17.93 -19.44
CA SER A 171 1.96 -17.34 -20.33
C SER A 171 2.51 -16.04 -19.76
N PHE A 172 1.65 -15.16 -19.25
CA PHE A 172 2.08 -13.92 -18.59
C PHE A 172 2.89 -14.21 -17.32
N CYS A 173 2.44 -15.15 -16.48
CA CYS A 173 3.19 -15.56 -15.29
C CYS A 173 4.55 -16.18 -15.64
N ALA A 174 4.62 -17.03 -16.66
CA ALA A 174 5.87 -17.64 -17.13
C ALA A 174 6.83 -16.57 -17.70
N ALA A 175 6.33 -15.64 -18.51
CA ALA A 175 7.12 -14.52 -19.01
C ALA A 175 7.64 -13.64 -17.87
N ASN A 176 6.81 -13.36 -16.87
CA ASN A 176 7.21 -12.61 -15.69
C ASN A 176 8.26 -13.36 -14.86
N PHE A 177 8.12 -14.68 -14.70
CA PHE A 177 9.12 -15.51 -14.03
C PHE A 177 10.48 -15.44 -14.73
N LEU A 178 10.52 -15.61 -16.06
CA LEU A 178 11.76 -15.50 -16.85
C LEU A 178 12.38 -14.10 -16.75
N PHE A 179 11.55 -13.07 -16.81
CA PHE A 179 12.00 -11.69 -16.67
C PHE A 179 12.57 -11.41 -15.26
N ALA A 180 11.86 -11.82 -14.21
CA ALA A 180 12.29 -11.69 -12.82
C ALA A 180 13.57 -12.49 -12.56
N LEU A 181 13.71 -13.70 -13.13
CA LEU A 181 14.90 -14.54 -13.01
C LEU A 181 16.18 -13.78 -13.40
N THR A 182 16.11 -13.08 -14.54
CA THR A 182 17.25 -12.39 -15.13
C THR A 182 17.45 -10.97 -14.58
N ARG A 183 16.40 -10.29 -14.13
CA ARG A 183 16.46 -8.85 -13.79
C ARG A 183 16.28 -8.52 -12.32
N LEU A 184 15.60 -9.33 -11.52
CA LEU A 184 15.32 -9.03 -10.11
C LEU A 184 16.58 -9.23 -9.26
N PRO A 185 17.17 -8.18 -8.66
CA PRO A 185 18.26 -8.35 -7.70
C PRO A 185 17.71 -8.66 -6.31
N GLU A 186 18.55 -9.21 -5.43
CA GLU A 186 18.19 -9.39 -4.03
C GLU A 186 18.17 -8.04 -3.30
N SER A 187 17.13 -7.76 -2.51
CA SER A 187 17.07 -6.57 -1.64
C SER A 187 17.55 -6.87 -0.23
N TRP A 188 17.56 -8.14 0.17
CA TRP A 188 17.91 -8.57 1.51
C TRP A 188 19.39 -8.31 1.84
N LYS A 189 19.64 -7.55 2.90
CA LYS A 189 20.97 -7.33 3.49
C LYS A 189 21.04 -8.12 4.81
N PRO A 190 22.01 -9.04 5.01
CA PRO A 190 22.10 -9.93 6.17
C PRO A 190 22.48 -9.26 7.52
N THR A 191 22.06 -8.02 7.77
CA THR A 191 22.57 -7.20 8.88
C THR A 191 21.67 -7.12 10.11
N SER A 192 20.45 -7.67 10.09
CA SER A 192 19.59 -7.72 11.29
C SER A 192 19.61 -9.11 11.90
N GLU A 193 19.96 -9.20 13.18
CA GLU A 193 19.74 -10.41 13.98
C GLU A 193 18.32 -10.94 13.76
N LEU A 194 18.20 -12.26 13.55
CA LEU A 194 16.89 -12.92 13.44
C LEU A 194 16.09 -12.63 14.72
N ALA A 195 15.08 -11.76 14.62
CA ALA A 195 14.24 -11.40 15.75
C ALA A 195 13.74 -12.68 16.45
N THR A 196 13.99 -12.76 17.76
CA THR A 196 13.64 -13.92 18.58
C THR A 196 12.16 -14.29 18.42
N GLN A 197 11.89 -15.57 18.16
CA GLN A 197 10.53 -16.06 17.95
C GLN A 197 9.72 -15.97 19.26
N ARG A 198 8.86 -14.96 19.38
CA ARG A 198 7.89 -14.84 20.47
C ARG A 198 6.54 -15.49 20.08
N PRO A 199 5.73 -15.94 21.05
CA PRO A 199 4.48 -16.66 20.80
C PRO A 199 3.49 -15.84 19.94
N ARG A 200 2.92 -16.53 18.94
CA ARG A 200 2.39 -15.93 17.70
C ARG A 200 1.01 -15.29 17.81
N LEU A 201 0.16 -15.68 18.75
CA LEU A 201 -1.20 -15.10 18.86
C LEU A 201 -1.26 -13.94 19.84
N THR A 202 -0.60 -14.06 20.99
CA THR A 202 -0.55 -13.01 22.02
C THR A 202 0.08 -11.72 21.51
N GLN A 203 1.07 -11.80 20.62
CA GLN A 203 1.68 -10.61 20.01
C GLN A 203 0.77 -9.94 18.97
N TRP A 204 -0.02 -10.72 18.21
CA TRP A 204 -1.03 -10.15 17.29
C TRP A 204 -2.14 -9.46 18.06
N ILE A 205 -2.65 -10.11 19.11
CA ILE A 205 -3.67 -9.53 19.99
C ILE A 205 -3.11 -8.26 20.63
N HIS A 206 -1.90 -8.29 21.20
CA HIS A 206 -1.27 -7.11 21.78
C HIS A 206 -1.11 -5.96 20.77
N THR A 207 -0.66 -6.25 19.54
CA THR A 207 -0.49 -5.25 18.49
C THR A 207 -1.83 -4.66 18.04
N LEU A 208 -2.88 -5.48 17.95
CA LEU A 208 -4.24 -5.04 17.63
C LEU A 208 -4.89 -4.28 18.79
N SER A 209 -4.51 -4.55 20.05
CA SER A 209 -4.95 -3.82 21.22
C SER A 209 -4.33 -2.42 21.34
N LEU A 210 -3.29 -2.11 20.57
CA LEU A 210 -2.75 -0.75 20.52
C LEU A 210 -3.74 0.16 19.79
N PRO A 211 -4.27 1.22 20.43
CA PRO A 211 -5.45 1.94 19.94
C PRO A 211 -5.25 2.56 18.56
N LYS A 212 -4.04 3.05 18.24
CA LYS A 212 -3.74 3.60 16.91
C LYS A 212 -3.59 2.52 15.83
N ILE A 213 -2.92 1.41 16.15
CA ILE A 213 -2.64 0.36 15.19
C ILE A 213 -3.90 -0.47 14.93
N GLY A 214 -4.62 -0.86 15.97
CA GLY A 214 -5.91 -1.54 15.87
C GLY A 214 -6.93 -0.74 15.05
N LEU A 215 -7.03 0.58 15.28
CA LEU A 215 -7.89 1.45 14.48
C LEU A 215 -7.47 1.48 13.00
N LEU A 216 -6.17 1.63 12.70
CA LEU A 216 -5.65 1.63 11.33
C LEU A 216 -5.92 0.30 10.61
N VAL A 217 -5.70 -0.82 11.29
CA VAL A 217 -5.98 -2.16 10.76
C VAL A 217 -7.48 -2.34 10.53
N GLY A 218 -8.32 -1.91 11.48
CA GLY A 218 -9.77 -1.97 11.35
C GLY A 218 -10.31 -1.13 10.19
N ILE A 219 -9.81 0.09 10.02
CA ILE A 219 -10.15 0.96 8.88
C ILE A 219 -9.71 0.31 7.57
N PHE A 220 -8.48 -0.19 7.49
CA PHE A 220 -7.97 -0.83 6.28
C PHE A 220 -8.77 -2.09 5.92
N PHE A 221 -9.09 -2.91 6.91
CA PHE A 221 -9.94 -4.09 6.74
C PHE A 221 -11.32 -3.70 6.22
N LEU A 222 -12.00 -2.75 6.89
CA LEU A 222 -13.34 -2.33 6.50
C LEU A 222 -13.36 -1.72 5.10
N ALA A 223 -12.38 -0.87 4.78
CA ALA A 223 -12.25 -0.28 3.44
C ALA A 223 -12.04 -1.36 2.36
N THR A 224 -11.15 -2.33 2.60
CA THR A 224 -10.87 -3.42 1.66
C THR A 224 -12.08 -4.36 1.51
N PHE A 225 -12.77 -4.65 2.61
CA PHE A 225 -13.98 -5.46 2.62
C PHE A 225 -15.10 -4.79 1.82
N CYS A 226 -15.40 -3.52 2.10
CA CYS A 226 -16.39 -2.75 1.34
C CYS A 226 -16.03 -2.67 -0.15
N PHE A 227 -14.76 -2.42 -0.48
CA PHE A 227 -14.28 -2.38 -1.86
C PHE A 227 -14.51 -3.72 -2.57
N THR A 228 -14.16 -4.84 -1.92
CA THR A 228 -14.32 -6.19 -2.51
C THR A 228 -15.80 -6.56 -2.71
N CYS A 229 -16.66 -6.26 -1.73
CA CYS A 229 -18.10 -6.48 -1.86
C CYS A 229 -18.71 -5.63 -2.98
N PHE A 230 -18.31 -4.35 -3.07
CA PHE A 230 -18.73 -3.47 -4.16
C PHE A 230 -18.24 -4.01 -5.52
N GLU A 231 -16.96 -4.34 -5.65
CA GLU A 231 -16.34 -4.81 -6.89
C GLU A 231 -17.03 -6.06 -7.46
N THR A 232 -17.29 -7.04 -6.59
CA THR A 232 -17.90 -8.32 -6.96
C THR A 232 -19.38 -8.21 -7.32
N THR A 233 -20.11 -7.23 -6.77
CA THR A 233 -21.54 -7.04 -7.01
C THR A 233 -21.87 -5.99 -8.08
N LEU A 234 -20.93 -5.09 -8.40
CA LEU A 234 -21.14 -3.98 -9.34
C LEU A 234 -21.64 -4.45 -10.71
N GLY A 235 -20.98 -5.43 -11.33
CA GLY A 235 -21.37 -5.94 -12.64
C GLY A 235 -22.78 -6.53 -12.65
N LEU A 236 -23.19 -7.22 -11.57
CA LEU A 236 -24.52 -7.78 -11.43
C LEU A 236 -25.59 -6.69 -11.24
N LEU A 237 -25.34 -5.73 -10.34
CA LEU A 237 -26.25 -4.62 -10.04
C LEU A 237 -26.49 -3.72 -11.26
N VAL A 238 -25.43 -3.39 -12.00
CA VAL A 238 -25.52 -2.58 -13.22
C VAL A 238 -26.30 -3.31 -14.31
N SER A 239 -26.07 -4.62 -14.47
CA SER A 239 -26.82 -5.43 -15.42
C SER A 239 -28.32 -5.45 -15.10
N GLN A 240 -28.68 -5.65 -13.83
CA GLN A 240 -30.08 -5.70 -13.39
C GLN A 240 -30.79 -4.34 -13.50
N ASN A 241 -30.16 -3.25 -13.07
CA ASN A 241 -30.79 -1.93 -13.00
C ASN A 241 -30.97 -1.25 -14.36
N PHE A 242 -30.00 -1.41 -15.27
CA PHE A 242 -30.04 -0.75 -16.57
C PHE A 242 -30.64 -1.64 -17.67
N HIS A 243 -31.21 -2.79 -17.29
CA HIS A 243 -31.68 -3.82 -18.22
C HIS A 243 -30.65 -4.10 -19.32
N LEU A 244 -29.36 -4.04 -18.97
CA LEU A 244 -28.28 -4.42 -19.86
C LEU A 244 -28.38 -5.94 -19.93
N VAL A 245 -29.17 -6.36 -20.91
CA VAL A 245 -29.58 -7.75 -21.08
C VAL A 245 -28.31 -8.55 -21.18
N ILE A 246 -28.20 -9.48 -20.24
CA ILE A 246 -27.34 -10.63 -20.34
C ILE A 246 -27.75 -11.36 -21.62
N GLN A 247 -27.10 -11.04 -22.74
CA GLN A 247 -27.53 -11.57 -24.02
C GLN A 247 -27.15 -13.05 -24.04
N GLN A 248 -28.16 -13.91 -24.10
CA GLN A 248 -28.02 -15.36 -24.15
C GLN A 248 -27.58 -15.77 -25.56
N VAL A 249 -26.33 -15.50 -25.94
CA VAL A 249 -25.76 -16.10 -27.15
C VAL A 249 -25.51 -17.57 -26.82
N ASN A 250 -26.22 -18.49 -27.47
CA ASN A 250 -26.18 -19.94 -27.18
C ASN A 250 -26.48 -20.29 -25.70
N GLY A 251 -27.29 -19.48 -25.01
CA GLY A 251 -27.61 -19.67 -23.60
C GLY A 251 -26.56 -19.12 -22.62
N PHE A 252 -25.47 -18.51 -23.08
CA PHE A 252 -24.45 -17.98 -22.17
C PHE A 252 -24.81 -16.58 -21.72
N PRO A 253 -24.66 -16.26 -20.41
CA PRO A 253 -24.81 -14.90 -19.97
C PRO A 253 -23.63 -14.04 -20.45
N VAL A 254 -23.73 -13.45 -21.63
CA VAL A 254 -22.75 -12.47 -22.12
C VAL A 254 -23.09 -11.14 -21.49
N TYR A 255 -22.19 -10.63 -20.63
CA TYR A 255 -22.28 -9.26 -20.15
C TYR A 255 -22.22 -8.32 -21.34
N ASP A 256 -23.12 -7.35 -21.37
CA ASP A 256 -23.05 -6.26 -22.33
C ASP A 256 -21.64 -5.64 -22.27
N GLU A 257 -21.04 -5.40 -23.43
CA GLU A 257 -19.73 -4.75 -23.59
C GLU A 257 -19.61 -3.48 -22.75
N LYS A 258 -20.74 -2.80 -22.49
CA LYS A 258 -20.83 -1.63 -21.60
C LYS A 258 -20.37 -1.90 -20.17
N ILE A 259 -20.57 -3.11 -19.64
CA ILE A 259 -20.10 -3.49 -18.30
C ILE A 259 -18.59 -3.62 -18.29
N VAL A 260 -18.01 -4.20 -19.35
CA VAL A 260 -16.54 -4.27 -19.51
C VAL A 260 -15.95 -2.87 -19.62
N TYR A 261 -16.59 -1.97 -20.39
CA TYR A 261 -16.17 -0.57 -20.48
C TYR A 261 -16.29 0.18 -19.15
N LEU A 262 -17.30 -0.13 -18.32
CA LEU A 262 -17.44 0.44 -16.98
C LEU A 262 -16.26 0.04 -16.07
N TYR A 263 -15.93 -1.26 -16.01
CA TYR A 263 -14.77 -1.71 -15.24
C TYR A 263 -13.45 -1.13 -15.77
N ALA A 264 -13.32 -1.01 -17.09
CA ALA A 264 -12.17 -0.34 -17.71
C ALA A 264 -12.08 1.14 -17.28
N TYR A 265 -13.20 1.87 -17.31
CA TYR A 265 -13.27 3.26 -16.87
C TYR A 265 -12.91 3.41 -15.38
N CYS A 266 -13.51 2.60 -14.50
CA CYS A 266 -13.21 2.59 -13.06
C CYS A 266 -11.72 2.32 -12.80
N GLY A 267 -11.12 1.37 -13.51
CA GLY A 267 -9.71 1.07 -13.37
C GLY A 267 -8.79 2.18 -13.92
N ILE A 268 -9.15 2.86 -15.03
CA ILE A 268 -8.39 4.00 -15.55
C ILE A 268 -8.40 5.14 -14.51
N VAL A 269 -9.57 5.48 -13.99
CA VAL A 269 -9.71 6.49 -12.93
C VAL A 269 -8.89 6.08 -11.70
N GLY A 270 -8.97 4.81 -11.28
CA GLY A 270 -8.18 4.27 -10.17
C GLY A 270 -6.68 4.41 -10.40
N ALA A 271 -6.18 4.06 -11.60
CA ALA A 271 -4.78 4.19 -11.95
C ALA A 271 -4.30 5.65 -11.97
N LEU A 272 -5.12 6.57 -12.50
CA LEU A 272 -4.81 8.01 -12.53
C LEU A 272 -4.78 8.62 -11.12
N VAL A 273 -5.76 8.30 -10.27
CA VAL A 273 -5.84 8.82 -8.90
C VAL A 273 -4.68 8.28 -8.05
N GLN A 274 -4.42 6.97 -8.12
CA GLN A 274 -3.38 6.32 -7.31
C GLN A 274 -1.96 6.63 -7.80
N GLY A 275 -1.75 6.71 -9.13
CA GLY A 275 -0.45 7.02 -9.73
C GLY A 275 -0.12 8.51 -9.77
N GLY A 276 -1.10 9.38 -9.97
CA GLY A 276 -0.92 10.82 -10.20
C GLY A 276 -1.17 11.67 -8.95
N ASP A 277 -2.38 11.61 -8.39
CA ASP A 277 -2.81 12.57 -7.37
C ASP A 277 -2.27 12.23 -5.99
N LEU A 278 -2.22 10.95 -5.65
CA LEU A 278 -1.58 10.50 -4.42
C LEU A 278 -0.08 10.85 -4.42
N ALA A 279 0.59 10.67 -5.56
CA ALA A 279 2.00 11.00 -5.72
C ALA A 279 2.27 12.51 -5.59
N ARG A 280 1.41 13.36 -6.18
CA ARG A 280 1.52 14.82 -6.11
C ARG A 280 1.19 15.36 -4.72
N GLY A 281 0.15 14.84 -4.06
CA GLY A 281 -0.25 15.23 -2.71
C GLY A 281 0.82 14.90 -1.67
N ASN A 282 1.43 13.72 -1.77
CA ASN A 282 2.48 13.31 -0.82
C ASN A 282 3.76 14.14 -0.97
N GLN A 283 4.10 14.58 -2.21
CA GLN A 283 5.23 15.46 -2.45
C GLN A 283 5.02 16.87 -1.87
N ARG A 284 3.79 17.39 -1.92
CA ARG A 284 3.46 18.67 -1.26
C ARG A 284 3.63 18.57 0.25
N ARG A 285 3.06 17.54 0.89
CA ARG A 285 3.19 17.30 2.33
C ARG A 285 4.62 17.01 2.78
N GLY A 286 5.41 16.31 1.97
CA GLY A 286 6.84 16.10 2.25
C GLY A 286 7.61 17.41 2.27
N ARG A 287 7.40 18.25 1.25
CA ARG A 287 8.00 19.59 1.17
C ARG A 287 7.54 20.52 2.29
N GLU A 288 6.29 20.42 2.74
CA GLU A 288 5.79 21.15 3.91
C GLU A 288 6.52 20.74 5.19
N ARG A 289 6.73 19.43 5.41
CA ARG A 289 7.48 18.92 6.57
C ARG A 289 8.96 19.26 6.54
N GLU A 290 9.58 19.28 5.36
CA GLU A 290 10.95 19.76 5.19
C GLU A 290 11.05 21.25 5.51
N ARG A 291 10.10 22.06 5.04
CA ARG A 291 10.01 23.48 5.39
C ARG A 291 9.78 23.72 6.88
N GLU A 292 8.97 22.90 7.55
CA GLU A 292 8.78 22.94 9.01
C GLU A 292 10.05 22.55 9.78
N ARG A 293 10.90 21.68 9.23
CA ARG A 293 12.20 21.31 9.82
C ARG A 293 13.31 22.34 9.56
N GLU A 294 13.27 23.00 8.40
CA GLU A 294 14.24 24.03 8.00
C GLU A 294 13.91 25.41 8.57
N GLN A 295 12.68 25.64 9.05
CA GLN A 295 12.40 26.80 9.88
C GLN A 295 13.24 26.70 11.17
N PRO A 296 14.14 27.67 11.44
CA PRO A 296 14.76 27.76 12.75
C PRO A 296 13.63 27.84 13.77
N GLN A 297 13.73 27.11 14.88
CA GLN A 297 12.82 27.25 16.02
C GLN A 297 12.92 28.67 16.58
N VAL A 298 12.32 29.64 15.91
CA VAL A 298 12.07 30.99 16.41
C VAL A 298 10.84 30.88 17.30
N GLY A 299 11.02 30.24 18.44
CA GLY A 299 9.91 29.88 19.32
C GLY A 299 10.28 28.96 20.48
N GLY A 300 11.56 28.64 20.68
CA GLY A 300 12.02 28.23 22.00
C GLY A 300 11.79 29.40 22.93
N ARG A 301 10.87 29.25 23.89
CA ARG A 301 10.88 30.06 25.11
C ARG A 301 12.33 30.14 25.56
N LEU A 302 12.83 31.36 25.72
CA LEU A 302 14.00 31.62 26.55
C LEU A 302 13.60 31.25 27.99
N ASP A 303 13.56 29.96 28.28
CA ASP A 303 13.72 29.48 29.64
C ASP A 303 15.19 29.69 29.96
N VAL A 304 15.48 30.92 30.38
CA VAL A 304 16.73 31.27 31.06
C VAL A 304 16.74 30.39 32.29
N VAL A 305 17.45 29.27 32.20
CA VAL A 305 17.83 28.47 33.35
C VAL A 305 18.79 29.35 34.15
N LEU A 306 18.23 30.15 35.05
CA LEU A 306 18.96 30.71 36.18
C LEU A 306 19.43 29.51 36.99
N ARG A 307 20.65 29.04 36.73
CA ARG A 307 21.37 28.19 37.68
C ARG A 307 21.62 29.06 38.91
N GLU A 308 20.82 28.87 39.95
CA GLU A 308 21.20 29.35 41.28
C GLU A 308 22.55 28.73 41.65
N PRO A 309 23.52 29.54 42.13
CA PRO A 309 24.79 28.99 42.60
C PRO A 309 24.56 28.17 43.88
N PRO A 310 25.34 27.10 44.11
CA PRO A 310 25.19 26.25 45.27
C PRO A 310 25.36 27.02 46.59
N PRO A 311 24.62 26.66 47.65
CA PRO A 311 24.52 27.44 48.87
C PRO A 311 25.69 27.19 49.82
N ASP A 312 26.93 27.26 49.37
CA ASP A 312 28.10 27.01 50.23
C ASP A 312 29.29 27.87 49.81
N ARG A 313 29.27 29.15 50.20
CA ARG A 313 30.44 30.01 50.54
C ARG A 313 30.04 31.49 50.56
N VAL A 314 29.28 31.90 51.57
CA VAL A 314 29.31 33.30 52.02
C VAL A 314 29.27 33.32 53.54
N SER A 315 30.42 33.09 54.16
CA SER A 315 30.64 33.40 55.57
C SER A 315 32.09 33.82 55.79
N ARG A 316 32.48 34.94 55.18
CA ARG A 316 33.55 35.84 55.66
C ARG A 316 33.61 37.08 54.79
N ILE A 317 33.93 38.20 55.44
CA ILE A 317 34.02 39.59 54.94
C ILE A 317 32.63 40.24 54.94
N GLY A 318 32.29 41.22 55.78
CA GLY A 318 33.10 42.20 56.48
C GLY A 318 32.46 43.56 56.20
N ARG A 319 32.12 44.32 57.26
CA ARG A 319 31.43 45.61 57.20
C ARG A 319 32.10 46.58 56.22
N GLY A 320 31.31 47.22 55.37
CA GLY A 320 31.70 48.41 54.61
C GLY A 320 30.51 48.93 53.80
N ARG A 321 30.07 50.16 54.07
CA ARG A 321 29.11 50.89 53.23
C ARG A 321 29.79 51.21 51.89
N GLY A 322 29.17 50.85 50.77
CA GLY A 322 29.61 51.19 49.42
C GLY A 322 28.60 50.68 48.39
N GLU A 323 28.27 51.53 47.43
CA GLU A 323 27.25 51.34 46.40
C GLU A 323 27.46 50.06 45.56
N LEU A 324 26.37 49.39 45.18
CA LEU A 324 26.41 48.30 44.18
C LEU A 324 26.59 48.89 42.77
N PRO A 325 27.53 48.39 41.94
CA PRO A 325 27.61 48.77 40.54
C PRO A 325 26.54 48.07 39.67
N ASP A 326 26.13 48.76 38.60
CA ASP A 326 25.16 48.37 37.58
C ASP A 326 25.58 47.04 36.87
N PRO A 327 24.71 46.03 36.67
CA PRO A 327 25.09 44.71 36.14
C PRO A 327 25.59 44.70 34.68
N LEU A 328 25.65 45.85 34.02
CA LEU A 328 26.02 45.98 32.60
C LEU A 328 27.52 46.15 32.33
N GLU A 329 28.36 46.19 33.37
CA GLU A 329 29.80 46.43 33.20
C GLU A 329 30.64 45.16 32.98
N GLN A 330 30.06 43.96 33.01
CA GLN A 330 30.81 42.69 32.92
C GLN A 330 30.52 41.82 31.67
N ALA A 331 29.88 42.35 30.64
CA ALA A 331 29.68 41.62 29.39
C ALA A 331 30.44 42.27 28.23
N GLU A 332 31.64 41.76 27.91
CA GLU A 332 32.36 42.05 26.67
C GLU A 332 31.58 41.54 25.46
N VAL A 333 30.55 42.28 25.05
CA VAL A 333 29.74 42.01 23.87
C VAL A 333 30.25 42.86 22.72
N GLY A 334 30.85 42.21 21.71
CA GLY A 334 31.41 42.89 20.54
C GLY A 334 30.40 43.79 19.79
N PRO A 335 30.87 44.83 19.07
CA PRO A 335 30.03 45.89 18.50
C PRO A 335 28.92 45.41 17.56
N ARG A 336 29.07 44.23 16.92
CA ARG A 336 28.04 43.62 16.06
C ARG A 336 26.81 43.13 16.83
N ALA A 337 26.98 42.62 18.05
CA ALA A 337 25.87 42.15 18.87
C ALA A 337 25.08 43.32 19.50
N ARG A 338 25.75 44.44 19.80
CA ARG A 338 25.09 45.69 20.20
C ARG A 338 24.22 46.28 19.07
N ALA A 339 24.67 46.19 17.82
CA ALA A 339 23.90 46.64 16.66
C ALA A 339 22.65 45.77 16.40
N ALA A 340 22.78 44.44 16.52
CA ALA A 340 21.66 43.52 16.36
C ALA A 340 20.58 43.72 17.44
N TRP A 341 20.99 43.99 18.69
CA TRP A 341 20.05 44.24 19.78
C TRP A 341 19.27 45.54 19.60
N ARG A 342 19.95 46.65 19.23
CA ARG A 342 19.31 47.94 18.92
C ARG A 342 18.35 47.86 17.72
N ALA A 343 18.67 47.04 16.71
CA ALA A 343 17.81 46.81 15.56
C ALA A 343 16.56 45.96 15.89
N SER A 344 16.61 45.15 16.96
CA SER A 344 15.46 44.37 17.43
C SER A 344 14.55 45.20 18.35
N SER A 345 15.11 46.05 19.21
CA SER A 345 14.34 46.86 20.16
C SER A 345 13.58 48.00 19.46
N ALA A 346 14.11 48.57 18.38
CA ALA A 346 13.41 49.55 17.55
C ALA A 346 12.19 48.97 16.81
N ARG A 347 12.12 47.63 16.66
CA ARG A 347 11.01 46.94 15.98
C ARG A 347 9.84 46.61 16.91
N TYR A 348 10.03 46.75 18.22
CA TYR A 348 9.04 46.43 19.25
C TYR A 348 8.33 47.64 19.87
N SER A 349 8.71 48.87 19.49
CA SER A 349 8.17 50.12 20.05
C SER A 349 7.08 50.80 19.23
N GLN A 350 6.41 50.09 18.31
CA GLN A 350 5.24 50.59 17.58
C GLN A 350 3.96 50.00 18.18
N PRO A 351 3.10 50.77 18.86
CA PRO A 351 1.81 50.29 19.34
C PRO A 351 0.86 50.15 18.14
N ARG A 352 0.55 48.92 17.71
CA ARG A 352 -0.56 48.68 16.78
C ARG A 352 -1.87 48.93 17.51
N CYS A 353 -2.59 49.98 17.13
CA CYS A 353 -3.96 50.26 17.53
C CYS A 353 -4.88 49.06 17.28
N LEU A 354 -5.48 48.55 18.35
CA LEU A 354 -6.74 47.81 18.35
C LEU A 354 -7.85 48.79 17.93
N THR A 355 -8.54 48.56 16.81
CA THR A 355 -9.94 49.00 16.57
C THR A 355 -10.43 48.49 15.21
N LYS A 356 -11.42 47.59 15.23
CA LYS A 356 -12.67 47.56 14.43
C LYS A 356 -13.18 46.12 14.26
N ILE A 357 -14.18 45.81 15.09
CA ILE A 357 -15.15 44.73 14.89
C ILE A 357 -16.34 45.36 14.15
N PRO A 358 -16.82 44.86 13.00
CA PRO A 358 -18.11 45.26 12.46
C PRO A 358 -19.26 44.39 13.03
N PRO A 359 -20.46 44.95 13.25
CA PRO A 359 -21.58 44.20 13.81
C PRO A 359 -22.29 43.35 12.73
N CYS A 360 -22.65 42.12 13.10
CA CYS A 360 -23.64 41.32 12.37
C CYS A 360 -25.03 41.93 12.57
N HIS A 361 -25.69 42.27 11.47
CA HIS A 361 -27.12 42.54 11.44
C HIS A 361 -27.92 41.23 11.53
N ILE A 362 -29.10 41.39 12.13
CA ILE A 362 -30.16 40.43 12.47
C ILE A 362 -30.59 39.57 11.28
#